data_AF-A0A956H347-F1
#
_entry.id   AF-A0A956H347-F1
#
_cell.length_a   1.000
_cell.length_b   1.000
_cell.length_c   1.000
_cell.angle_alpha   90.00
_cell.angle_beta   90.00
_cell.angle_gamma   90.00
#
_symmetry.space_group_name_H-M   'P 1'
#
loop_
_entity.id
_entity.type
_entity.pdbx_description
1 polymer ?
#
loop_
_entity_poly.entity_id
_entity_poly.type
_entity_poly.pdbx_seq_one_letter_code
_entity_poly.pdbx_strand_id
1 'polypeptide(L)'
;APEVALDDVLRCMLPQGINGCGFEQQLESMHLALLRSFSADEAQFGFIRDDASLLVVIVSDEADCSYNKNWGDIFAQDGNRVFWSDPNASFPTSAVCWNAGVACTITPDSYDCVPADKNVDGAPAATDEEAVLHPLSRYTEVLQGLEAEKHAIDPGLDVAVLAITGVGADNQPHYADSLEDPAFQDSFGIGPGCKTVDPEFGFDYAVPPVRMRSVAELMSSDPLASICAADYSSFMAATVEKLVGSCGG
;
A
#
# COMPACT_ATOMS: atom_id res chain seq x y z
N ALA A 1 -15.51 -8.96 30.34
CA ALA A 1 -14.04 -9.02 30.22
C ALA A 1 -13.50 -7.64 30.58
N PRO A 2 -12.27 -7.49 31.11
CA PRO A 2 -11.66 -6.17 31.23
C PRO A 2 -11.61 -5.57 29.83
N GLU A 3 -12.04 -4.31 29.71
CA GLU A 3 -11.95 -3.55 28.47
C GLU A 3 -10.47 -3.25 28.25
N VAL A 4 -9.84 -4.00 27.33
CA VAL A 4 -8.47 -3.69 26.90
C VAL A 4 -8.57 -2.42 26.08
N ALA A 5 -7.80 -1.40 26.46
CA ALA A 5 -7.81 -0.14 25.74
C ALA A 5 -7.32 -0.37 24.30
N LEU A 6 -7.93 0.33 23.34
CA LEU A 6 -7.67 0.10 21.91
C LEU A 6 -6.19 0.31 21.56
N ASP A 7 -5.52 1.23 22.25
CA ASP A 7 -4.08 1.47 22.13
C ASP A 7 -3.25 0.25 22.57
N ASP A 8 -3.63 -0.44 23.65
CA ASP A 8 -2.96 -1.66 24.09
C ASP A 8 -3.16 -2.82 23.10
N VAL A 9 -4.36 -2.93 22.50
CA VAL A 9 -4.63 -3.93 21.45
C VAL A 9 -3.80 -3.64 20.20
N LEU A 10 -3.82 -2.39 19.71
CA LEU A 10 -3.07 -1.98 18.52
C LEU A 10 -1.56 -2.14 18.73
N ARG A 11 -1.03 -1.79 19.91
CA ARG A 11 0.39 -2.03 20.24
C ARG A 11 0.78 -3.50 20.23
N CYS A 12 -0.13 -4.40 20.54
CA CYS A 12 0.13 -5.84 20.46
C CYS A 12 -0.02 -6.39 19.04
N MET A 13 -0.89 -5.79 18.21
CA MET A 13 -1.24 -6.30 16.88
C MET A 13 -0.48 -5.65 15.73
N LEU A 14 0.08 -4.45 15.90
CA LEU A 14 0.78 -3.75 14.83
C LEU A 14 2.22 -4.22 14.60
N PRO A 15 3.02 -4.59 15.63
CA PRO A 15 4.33 -5.18 15.42
C PRO A 15 4.20 -6.59 14.83
N GLN A 16 4.02 -6.67 13.52
CA GLN A 16 4.08 -7.91 12.76
C GLN A 16 5.55 -8.17 12.40
N GLY A 17 6.01 -9.41 12.61
CA GLY A 17 7.43 -9.73 12.51
C GLY A 17 8.00 -9.53 11.10
N ILE A 18 9.26 -9.11 11.03
CA ILE A 18 10.04 -8.88 9.79
C ILE A 18 10.44 -10.16 9.03
N ASN A 19 10.04 -11.34 9.50
CA ASN A 19 10.40 -12.63 8.89
C ASN A 19 9.41 -13.06 7.79
N GLY A 20 8.60 -12.14 7.28
CA GLY A 20 7.71 -12.36 6.15
C GLY A 20 8.47 -12.48 4.82
N CYS A 21 7.72 -12.65 3.73
CA CYS A 21 8.27 -12.47 2.40
C CYS A 21 8.62 -10.98 2.23
N GLY A 22 9.86 -10.64 1.85
CA GLY A 22 10.29 -9.25 1.58
C GLY A 22 9.69 -8.65 0.29
N PHE A 23 8.52 -9.14 -0.12
CA PHE A 23 7.74 -8.62 -1.23
C PHE A 23 6.33 -8.39 -0.70
N GLU A 24 6.09 -7.19 -0.19
CA GLU A 24 4.88 -6.89 0.58
C GLU A 24 3.66 -6.70 -0.33
N GLN A 25 2.49 -7.21 0.05
CA GLN A 25 1.29 -7.25 -0.80
C GLN A 25 0.10 -6.61 -0.11
N GLN A 26 0.23 -5.34 0.27
CA GLN A 26 -0.78 -4.60 1.03
C GLN A 26 -2.14 -4.60 0.33
N LEU A 27 -2.16 -4.36 -0.99
CA LEU A 27 -3.41 -4.25 -1.74
C LEU A 27 -4.11 -5.61 -1.90
N GLU A 28 -3.38 -6.69 -2.19
CA GLU A 28 -3.97 -8.03 -2.25
C GLU A 28 -4.36 -8.52 -0.85
N SER A 29 -3.61 -8.17 0.19
CA SER A 29 -3.98 -8.45 1.59
C SER A 29 -5.34 -7.81 1.94
N MET A 30 -5.50 -6.51 1.62
CA MET A 30 -6.78 -5.81 1.76
C MET A 30 -7.88 -6.53 0.97
N HIS A 31 -7.65 -6.79 -0.31
CA HIS A 31 -8.63 -7.44 -1.19
C HIS A 31 -9.11 -8.78 -0.65
N LEU A 32 -8.19 -9.66 -0.25
CA LEU A 32 -8.52 -10.97 0.30
C LEU A 32 -9.25 -10.85 1.64
N ALA A 33 -8.89 -9.88 2.48
CA ALA A 33 -9.61 -9.62 3.73
C ALA A 33 -11.08 -9.22 3.46
N LEU A 34 -11.31 -8.33 2.48
CA LEU A 34 -12.66 -7.94 2.06
C LEU A 34 -13.44 -9.15 1.52
N LEU A 35 -12.87 -9.91 0.58
CA LEU A 35 -13.53 -11.07 -0.01
C LEU A 35 -13.93 -12.13 1.04
N ARG A 36 -13.04 -12.42 1.99
CA ARG A 36 -13.32 -13.39 3.07
C ARG A 36 -14.41 -12.89 4.02
N SER A 37 -14.63 -11.58 4.11
CA SER A 37 -15.73 -11.03 4.91
C SER A 37 -17.11 -11.17 4.24
N PHE A 38 -17.16 -11.41 2.92
CA PHE A 38 -18.40 -11.59 2.16
C PHE A 38 -18.87 -13.06 2.11
N SER A 39 -17.97 -14.02 2.35
CA SER A 39 -18.27 -15.44 2.18
C SER A 39 -18.81 -16.08 3.47
N ALA A 40 -20.04 -16.60 3.44
CA ALA A 40 -20.73 -17.13 4.63
C ALA A 40 -20.07 -18.36 5.29
N ASP A 41 -19.13 -19.00 4.60
CA ASP A 41 -18.33 -20.13 5.08
C ASP A 41 -16.99 -19.74 5.71
N GLU A 42 -16.63 -18.45 5.65
CA GLU A 42 -15.41 -17.92 6.26
C GLU A 42 -15.66 -17.39 7.68
N ALA A 43 -14.68 -17.54 8.57
CA ALA A 43 -14.79 -17.06 9.95
C ALA A 43 -14.91 -15.53 10.06
N GLN A 44 -14.54 -14.82 9.00
CA GLN A 44 -14.54 -13.36 8.87
C GLN A 44 -15.88 -12.84 8.36
N PHE A 45 -16.81 -13.73 7.99
CA PHE A 45 -18.12 -13.35 7.49
C PHE A 45 -18.85 -12.39 8.44
N GLY A 46 -19.41 -11.32 7.88
CA GLY A 46 -20.17 -10.33 8.63
C GLY A 46 -19.32 -9.29 9.37
N PHE A 47 -17.99 -9.30 9.19
CA PHE A 47 -17.14 -8.19 9.62
C PHE A 47 -17.57 -6.87 8.96
N ILE A 48 -17.80 -6.90 7.64
CA ILE A 48 -18.38 -5.78 6.90
C ILE A 48 -19.90 -5.84 7.10
N ARG A 49 -20.41 -4.89 7.88
CA ARG A 49 -21.85 -4.68 8.07
C ARG A 49 -22.39 -3.75 6.98
N ASP A 50 -23.64 -3.93 6.62
CA ASP A 50 -24.35 -3.10 5.63
C ASP A 50 -24.64 -1.70 6.20
N ASP A 51 -24.98 -1.61 7.48
CA ASP A 51 -25.34 -0.40 8.23
C ASP A 51 -24.15 0.35 8.89
N ALA A 52 -22.94 0.22 8.34
CA ALA A 52 -21.74 0.84 8.91
C ALA A 52 -20.74 1.29 7.86
N SER A 53 -20.11 2.44 8.08
CA SER A 53 -18.95 2.88 7.29
C SER A 53 -17.79 1.91 7.47
N LEU A 54 -16.94 1.79 6.44
CA LEU A 54 -15.73 0.99 6.48
C LEU A 54 -14.50 1.90 6.42
N LEU A 55 -13.56 1.68 7.34
CA LEU A 55 -12.23 2.26 7.29
C LEU A 55 -11.20 1.16 7.02
N VAL A 56 -10.44 1.31 5.94
CA VAL A 56 -9.22 0.54 5.70
C VAL A 56 -8.03 1.45 5.98
N VAL A 57 -7.10 0.97 6.81
CA VAL A 57 -5.82 1.65 7.07
C VAL A 57 -4.69 0.74 6.60
N ILE A 58 -3.96 1.21 5.60
CA ILE A 58 -2.75 0.56 5.10
C ILE A 58 -1.56 1.18 5.84
N VAL A 59 -0.69 0.33 6.40
CA VAL A 59 0.56 0.74 7.04
C VAL A 59 1.69 -0.07 6.41
N SER A 60 2.65 0.59 5.77
CA SER A 60 3.81 -0.07 5.14
C SER A 60 4.91 0.94 4.84
N ASP A 61 6.15 0.49 4.99
CA ASP A 61 7.37 1.18 4.57
C ASP A 61 7.89 0.71 3.19
N GLU A 62 7.25 -0.26 2.54
CA GLU A 62 7.65 -0.79 1.23
C GLU A 62 6.69 -0.40 0.08
N ALA A 63 7.09 -0.73 -1.15
CA ALA A 63 6.23 -0.65 -2.31
C ALA A 63 5.29 -1.87 -2.38
N ASP A 64 4.03 -1.67 -2.80
CA ASP A 64 3.09 -2.77 -3.01
C ASP A 64 3.55 -3.68 -4.17
N CYS A 65 3.78 -4.94 -3.84
CA CYS A 65 4.18 -6.04 -4.71
C CYS A 65 3.02 -6.98 -5.04
N SER A 66 1.76 -6.56 -4.91
CA SER A 66 0.59 -7.45 -5.04
C SER A 66 0.53 -8.13 -6.41
N TYR A 67 1.18 -9.28 -6.52
CA TYR A 67 1.58 -9.89 -7.79
C TYR A 67 0.61 -10.94 -8.26
N ASN A 68 0.48 -11.03 -9.58
CA ASN A 68 -0.26 -12.09 -10.21
C ASN A 68 0.56 -13.38 -10.13
N LYS A 69 0.04 -14.38 -9.41
CA LYS A 69 0.74 -15.65 -9.13
C LYS A 69 1.16 -16.43 -10.37
N ASN A 70 0.53 -16.19 -11.52
CA ASN A 70 0.95 -16.76 -12.80
C ASN A 70 2.35 -16.29 -13.23
N TRP A 71 2.79 -15.15 -12.70
CA TRP A 71 4.07 -14.49 -13.01
C TRP A 71 5.04 -14.49 -11.82
N GLY A 72 4.84 -15.36 -10.82
CA GLY A 72 5.68 -15.42 -9.62
C GLY A 72 7.17 -15.72 -9.88
N ASP A 73 7.52 -16.16 -11.09
CA ASP A 73 8.89 -16.41 -11.51
C ASP A 73 9.78 -15.15 -11.49
N ILE A 74 9.21 -13.94 -11.55
CA ILE A 74 9.99 -12.69 -11.44
C ILE A 74 10.68 -12.52 -10.07
N PHE A 75 10.25 -13.30 -9.06
CA PHE A 75 10.79 -13.30 -7.70
C PHE A 75 11.69 -14.52 -7.41
N ALA A 76 11.86 -15.44 -8.37
CA ALA A 76 12.60 -16.68 -8.18
C ALA A 76 14.09 -16.51 -8.54
N GLN A 77 14.98 -17.14 -7.76
CA GLN A 77 16.44 -17.12 -7.98
C GLN A 77 16.87 -17.38 -9.43
N ASP A 78 16.19 -18.34 -10.06
CA ASP A 78 16.49 -18.85 -11.41
C ASP A 78 15.48 -18.34 -12.46
N GLY A 79 14.61 -17.41 -12.07
CA GLY A 79 13.49 -16.94 -12.87
C GLY A 79 13.81 -15.71 -13.72
N ASN A 80 12.75 -15.09 -14.24
CA ASN A 80 12.84 -13.90 -15.08
C ASN A 80 13.39 -12.68 -14.29
N ARG A 81 14.45 -12.06 -14.84
CA ARG A 81 15.20 -10.95 -14.21
C ARG A 81 14.92 -9.56 -14.78
N VAL A 82 13.91 -9.40 -15.62
CA VAL A 82 13.55 -8.13 -16.29
C VAL A 82 13.37 -6.97 -15.31
N PHE A 83 12.83 -7.25 -14.11
CA PHE A 83 12.53 -6.24 -13.09
C PHE A 83 13.57 -6.13 -11.99
N TRP A 84 14.65 -6.89 -12.04
CA TRP A 84 15.67 -6.87 -10.99
C TRP A 84 16.50 -5.59 -11.09
N SER A 85 16.96 -5.08 -9.95
CA SER A 85 17.90 -3.95 -9.92
C SER A 85 19.24 -4.33 -10.58
N ASP A 86 19.76 -5.52 -10.26
CA ASP A 86 20.90 -6.15 -10.93
C ASP A 86 20.51 -7.53 -11.50
N PRO A 87 20.41 -7.68 -12.84
CA PRO A 87 20.10 -8.96 -13.46
C PRO A 87 21.20 -10.03 -13.28
N ASN A 88 22.40 -9.65 -12.80
CA ASN A 88 23.49 -10.57 -12.48
C ASN A 88 23.49 -11.00 -11.01
N ALA A 89 22.62 -10.43 -10.18
CA ALA A 89 22.49 -10.82 -8.78
C ALA A 89 22.08 -12.29 -8.65
N SER A 90 22.33 -12.85 -7.47
CA SER A 90 21.89 -14.21 -7.16
C SER A 90 20.40 -14.27 -6.81
N PHE A 91 19.85 -13.22 -6.21
CA PHE A 91 18.45 -13.13 -5.78
C PHE A 91 17.88 -11.74 -6.10
N PRO A 92 16.55 -11.62 -6.33
CA PRO A 92 15.92 -10.32 -6.48
C PRO A 92 15.88 -9.57 -5.14
N THR A 93 15.81 -8.24 -5.24
CA THR A 93 15.53 -7.32 -4.14
C THR A 93 14.10 -6.78 -4.24
N SER A 94 13.60 -6.08 -3.21
CA SER A 94 12.28 -5.42 -3.23
C SER A 94 12.10 -4.45 -4.40
N ALA A 95 13.21 -4.02 -5.04
CA ALA A 95 13.20 -3.25 -6.28
C ALA A 95 12.34 -3.86 -7.39
N VAL A 96 12.15 -5.18 -7.41
CA VAL A 96 11.24 -5.85 -8.36
C VAL A 96 9.84 -5.25 -8.30
N CYS A 97 9.35 -4.90 -7.12
CA CYS A 97 8.00 -4.38 -6.93
C CYS A 97 7.84 -2.98 -7.51
N TRP A 98 8.81 -2.10 -7.24
CA TRP A 98 8.86 -0.78 -7.84
C TRP A 98 8.99 -0.88 -9.37
N ASN A 99 9.96 -1.66 -9.84
CA ASN A 99 10.29 -1.79 -11.25
C ASN A 99 9.15 -2.42 -12.06
N ALA A 100 8.38 -3.33 -11.46
CA ALA A 100 7.22 -3.95 -12.10
C ALA A 100 5.96 -3.06 -12.05
N GLY A 101 5.78 -2.31 -10.96
CA GLY A 101 4.52 -1.63 -10.66
C GLY A 101 4.46 -0.14 -10.94
N VAL A 102 5.58 0.50 -11.28
CA VAL A 102 5.69 1.96 -11.40
C VAL A 102 6.32 2.36 -12.73
N ALA A 103 5.78 3.42 -13.33
CA ALA A 103 6.42 4.15 -14.42
C ALA A 103 6.66 5.59 -13.99
N CYS A 104 7.89 6.08 -14.20
CA CYS A 104 8.26 7.45 -13.89
C CYS A 104 8.63 8.23 -15.14
N THR A 105 8.07 9.43 -15.29
CA THR A 105 8.57 10.44 -16.22
C THR A 105 9.57 11.31 -15.48
N ILE A 106 10.84 11.28 -15.93
CA ILE A 106 11.91 12.05 -15.30
C ILE A 106 12.14 13.32 -16.11
N THR A 107 12.01 14.46 -15.45
CA THR A 107 12.40 15.78 -15.95
C THR A 107 13.66 16.25 -15.21
N PRO A 108 14.38 17.28 -15.69
CA PRO A 108 15.54 17.82 -14.97
C PRO A 108 15.25 18.26 -13.53
N ASP A 109 14.00 18.62 -13.24
CA ASP A 109 13.60 19.23 -11.97
C ASP A 109 12.71 18.31 -11.09
N SER A 110 12.19 17.20 -11.64
CA SER A 110 11.26 16.33 -10.92
C SER A 110 11.10 14.94 -11.52
N TYR A 111 10.65 14.00 -10.68
CA TYR A 111 10.16 12.69 -11.07
C TYR A 111 8.64 12.71 -10.92
N ASP A 112 7.92 12.29 -11.96
CA ASP A 112 6.48 12.05 -11.91
C ASP A 112 6.20 10.56 -12.08
N CYS A 113 5.87 9.90 -10.96
CA CYS A 113 5.70 8.46 -10.90
C CYS A 113 4.23 8.06 -10.71
N VAL A 114 3.77 7.17 -11.58
CA VAL A 114 2.39 6.66 -11.61
C VAL A 114 2.37 5.12 -11.60
N PRO A 115 1.28 4.49 -11.14
CA PRO A 115 1.11 3.05 -11.28
C PRO A 115 1.21 2.62 -12.74
N ALA A 116 1.80 1.46 -12.98
CA ALA A 116 1.92 0.89 -14.31
C ALA A 116 1.63 -0.62 -14.28
N ASP A 117 0.85 -1.08 -15.25
CA ASP A 117 0.58 -2.49 -15.48
C ASP A 117 1.55 -2.99 -16.56
N LYS A 118 2.62 -3.65 -16.12
CA LYS A 118 3.67 -4.19 -17.00
C LYS A 118 3.51 -5.70 -17.17
N ASN A 119 3.77 -6.19 -18.38
CA ASN A 119 3.86 -7.61 -18.67
C ASN A 119 5.23 -8.19 -18.30
N VAL A 120 5.41 -9.49 -18.50
CA VAL A 120 6.63 -10.24 -18.15
C VAL A 120 7.91 -9.72 -18.82
N ASP A 121 7.79 -8.98 -19.92
CA ASP A 121 8.90 -8.36 -20.66
C ASP A 121 9.15 -6.90 -20.26
N GLY A 122 8.40 -6.37 -19.29
CA GLY A 122 8.50 -4.99 -18.81
C GLY A 122 7.80 -3.96 -19.71
N ALA A 123 7.12 -4.40 -20.76
CA ALA A 123 6.28 -3.54 -21.60
C ALA A 123 4.89 -3.34 -20.98
N PRO A 124 4.11 -2.31 -21.39
CA PRO A 124 2.71 -2.20 -20.97
C PRO A 124 1.94 -3.49 -21.29
N ALA A 125 1.22 -4.02 -20.31
CA ALA A 125 0.36 -5.19 -20.49
C ALA A 125 -0.81 -4.87 -21.42
N ALA A 126 -1.18 -5.80 -22.31
CA ALA A 126 -2.33 -5.60 -23.19
C ALA A 126 -3.65 -5.99 -22.50
N THR A 127 -3.58 -6.85 -21.48
CA THR A 127 -4.71 -7.25 -20.63
C THR A 127 -4.29 -7.35 -19.16
N ASP A 128 -5.28 -7.37 -18.26
CA ASP A 128 -5.07 -7.51 -16.82
C ASP A 128 -4.36 -8.83 -16.45
N GLU A 129 -4.61 -9.92 -17.19
CA GLU A 129 -3.97 -11.21 -16.96
C GLU A 129 -2.49 -11.23 -17.35
N GLU A 130 -2.09 -10.38 -18.30
CA GLU A 130 -0.71 -10.23 -18.72
C GLU A 130 0.12 -9.40 -17.73
N ALA A 131 -0.54 -8.58 -16.89
CA ALA A 131 0.14 -7.77 -15.89
C ALA A 131 0.78 -8.67 -14.80
N VAL A 132 2.06 -8.44 -14.53
CA VAL A 132 2.82 -9.21 -13.52
C VAL A 132 2.43 -8.81 -12.09
N LEU A 133 2.04 -7.56 -11.89
CA LEU A 133 1.29 -7.13 -10.72
C LEU A 133 -0.18 -7.02 -11.06
N HIS A 134 -1.06 -7.36 -10.12
CA HIS A 134 -2.49 -7.20 -10.33
C HIS A 134 -2.82 -5.71 -10.59
N PRO A 135 -3.64 -5.38 -11.61
CA PRO A 135 -4.00 -4.00 -11.88
C PRO A 135 -4.77 -3.30 -10.76
N LEU A 136 -4.66 -1.96 -10.74
CA LEU A 136 -5.51 -0.97 -10.04
C LEU A 136 -6.95 -1.42 -9.79
N SER A 137 -7.61 -1.72 -10.89
CA SER A 137 -9.04 -2.02 -11.01
C SER A 137 -9.47 -3.13 -10.06
N ARG A 138 -8.66 -4.17 -9.88
CA ARG A 138 -8.94 -5.30 -8.97
C ARG A 138 -9.31 -4.85 -7.56
N TYR A 139 -8.67 -3.77 -7.09
CA TYR A 139 -8.87 -3.26 -5.74
C TYR A 139 -9.92 -2.16 -5.70
N THR A 140 -9.82 -1.22 -6.63
CA THR A 140 -10.70 -0.04 -6.66
C THR A 140 -12.15 -0.42 -6.96
N GLU A 141 -12.39 -1.39 -7.84
CA GLU A 141 -13.76 -1.82 -8.19
C GLU A 141 -14.49 -2.46 -7.00
N VAL A 142 -13.79 -3.26 -6.18
CA VAL A 142 -14.39 -3.85 -4.98
C VAL A 142 -14.73 -2.77 -3.94
N LEU A 143 -13.82 -1.81 -3.73
CA LEU A 143 -14.02 -0.72 -2.78
C LEU A 143 -15.17 0.21 -3.21
N GLN A 144 -15.20 0.61 -4.47
CA GLN A 144 -16.25 1.45 -5.04
C GLN A 144 -17.60 0.74 -5.11
N GLY A 145 -17.60 -0.56 -5.42
CA GLY A 145 -18.81 -1.38 -5.38
C GLY A 145 -19.39 -1.44 -3.99
N LEU A 146 -18.55 -1.66 -2.98
CA LEU A 146 -18.97 -1.68 -1.57
C LEU A 146 -19.50 -0.31 -1.11
N GLU A 147 -18.85 0.78 -1.52
CA GLU A 147 -19.33 2.14 -1.23
C GLU A 147 -20.70 2.40 -1.85
N ALA A 148 -20.89 2.04 -3.12
CA ALA A 148 -22.17 2.20 -3.81
C ALA A 148 -23.29 1.39 -3.14
N GLU A 149 -23.02 0.17 -2.68
CA GLU A 149 -23.97 -0.64 -1.91
C GLU A 149 -24.36 0.02 -0.59
N LYS A 150 -23.39 0.63 0.12
CA LYS A 150 -23.63 1.36 1.37
C LYS A 150 -24.43 2.64 1.16
N HIS A 151 -24.06 3.45 0.18
CA HIS A 151 -24.78 4.68 -0.17
C HIS A 151 -26.22 4.41 -0.64
N ALA A 152 -26.50 3.23 -1.18
CA ALA A 152 -27.87 2.82 -1.52
C ALA A 152 -28.75 2.58 -0.26
N ILE A 153 -28.14 2.29 0.89
CA ILE A 153 -28.82 2.13 2.19
C ILE A 153 -28.92 3.48 2.89
N ASP A 154 -27.79 4.17 3.02
CA ASP A 154 -27.69 5.50 3.62
C ASP A 154 -26.52 6.27 2.95
N PRO A 155 -26.79 7.42 2.30
CA PRO A 155 -25.76 8.25 1.67
C PRO A 155 -24.65 8.76 2.61
N GLY A 156 -24.81 8.63 3.93
CA GLY A 156 -23.78 8.95 4.92
C GLY A 156 -22.84 7.79 5.28
N LEU A 157 -23.01 6.60 4.70
CA LEU A 157 -22.16 5.43 4.95
C LEU A 157 -21.01 5.35 3.94
N ASP A 158 -19.81 5.72 4.35
CA ASP A 158 -18.65 5.81 3.46
C ASP A 158 -17.71 4.59 3.54
N VAL A 159 -16.90 4.43 2.49
CA VAL A 159 -15.73 3.53 2.48
C VAL A 159 -14.48 4.37 2.30
N ALA A 160 -13.66 4.47 3.35
CA ALA A 160 -12.39 5.21 3.30
C ALA A 160 -11.19 4.28 3.28
N VAL A 161 -10.15 4.71 2.56
CA VAL A 161 -8.83 4.06 2.56
C VAL A 161 -7.78 5.11 2.93
N LEU A 162 -7.06 4.85 4.01
CA LEU A 162 -5.91 5.63 4.46
C LEU A 162 -4.62 4.86 4.24
N ALA A 163 -3.52 5.59 4.03
CA ALA A 163 -2.19 5.02 3.87
C ALA A 163 -1.15 5.76 4.74
N ILE A 164 -0.67 5.09 5.79
CA ILE A 164 0.50 5.49 6.58
C ILE A 164 1.72 4.86 5.93
N THR A 165 2.45 5.65 5.13
CA THR A 165 3.41 5.13 4.15
C THR A 165 4.62 6.06 3.96
N GLY A 166 5.55 5.71 3.07
CA GLY A 166 6.76 6.50 2.78
C GLY A 166 6.52 7.83 2.07
N VAL A 167 5.80 8.75 2.70
CA VAL A 167 5.62 10.14 2.26
C VAL A 167 6.37 11.10 3.18
N GLY A 168 6.70 12.30 2.68
CA GLY A 168 7.40 13.34 3.45
C GLY A 168 6.60 13.83 4.66
N ALA A 169 7.24 14.63 5.52
CA ALA A 169 6.59 15.19 6.72
C ALA A 169 5.41 16.14 6.42
N ASP A 170 5.29 16.59 5.18
CA ASP A 170 4.15 17.33 4.62
C ASP A 170 3.04 16.41 4.08
N ASN A 171 3.15 15.10 4.32
CA ASN A 171 2.29 14.03 3.81
C ASN A 171 2.24 13.96 2.28
N GLN A 172 3.25 14.49 1.58
CA GLN A 172 3.34 14.41 0.12
C GLN A 172 4.38 13.37 -0.32
N PRO A 173 4.13 12.65 -1.42
CA PRO A 173 5.13 11.72 -1.95
C PRO A 173 6.32 12.48 -2.52
N HIS A 174 7.51 11.96 -2.26
CA HIS A 174 8.76 12.44 -2.82
C HIS A 174 9.40 11.33 -3.65
N TYR A 175 9.81 11.64 -4.88
CA TYR A 175 10.45 10.68 -5.78
C TYR A 175 11.82 11.23 -6.19
N ALA A 176 12.87 10.47 -5.91
CA ALA A 176 14.23 10.74 -6.38
C ALA A 176 15.06 9.47 -6.30
N ASP A 177 16.18 9.43 -7.01
CA ASP A 177 17.18 8.39 -6.81
C ASP A 177 17.93 8.58 -5.48
N SER A 178 18.29 7.49 -4.81
CA SER A 178 19.16 7.51 -3.63
C SER A 178 20.63 7.58 -4.03
N LEU A 179 21.08 8.78 -4.39
CA LEU A 179 22.47 9.03 -4.81
C LEU A 179 23.48 8.89 -3.65
N GLU A 180 23.05 9.18 -2.42
CA GLU A 180 23.90 9.11 -1.23
C GLU A 180 23.94 7.70 -0.62
N ASP A 181 22.97 6.84 -0.94
CA ASP A 181 22.91 5.44 -0.53
C ASP A 181 22.56 4.54 -1.73
N PRO A 182 23.55 4.14 -2.53
CA PRO A 182 23.34 3.24 -3.66
C PRO A 182 22.83 1.85 -3.26
N ALA A 183 23.07 1.41 -2.02
CA ALA A 183 22.58 0.11 -1.55
C ALA A 183 21.07 0.15 -1.33
N PHE A 184 20.54 1.28 -0.83
CA PHE A 184 19.10 1.51 -0.77
C PHE A 184 18.49 1.53 -2.18
N GLN A 185 19.10 2.27 -3.11
CA GLN A 185 18.63 2.32 -4.51
C GLN A 185 18.56 0.92 -5.14
N ASP A 186 19.58 0.09 -4.93
CA ASP A 186 19.62 -1.28 -5.43
C ASP A 186 18.57 -2.18 -4.74
N SER A 187 18.32 -1.95 -3.45
CA SER A 187 17.36 -2.76 -2.68
C SER A 187 15.90 -2.47 -3.04
N PHE A 188 15.56 -1.21 -3.37
CA PHE A 188 14.17 -0.76 -3.52
C PHE A 188 13.82 -0.16 -4.89
N GLY A 189 14.80 0.06 -5.79
CA GLY A 189 14.57 0.57 -7.15
C GLY A 189 14.30 2.07 -7.23
N ILE A 190 14.22 2.75 -6.09
CA ILE A 190 14.01 4.19 -5.94
C ILE A 190 14.65 4.65 -4.63
N GLY A 191 14.89 5.95 -4.50
CA GLY A 191 15.27 6.54 -3.21
C GLY A 191 14.09 6.66 -2.24
N PRO A 192 14.39 6.91 -0.95
CA PRO A 192 13.40 6.92 0.10
C PRO A 192 12.42 8.09 -0.07
N GLY A 193 11.14 7.83 0.18
CA GLY A 193 10.11 8.87 0.24
C GLY A 193 10.08 9.57 1.60
N CYS A 194 10.51 8.87 2.65
CA CYS A 194 10.83 9.49 3.94
C CYS A 194 11.95 8.76 4.66
N LYS A 195 12.53 9.45 5.65
CA LYS A 195 13.63 8.97 6.47
C LYS A 195 13.43 9.47 7.90
N THR A 196 13.57 8.59 8.87
CA THR A 196 13.63 8.94 10.30
C THR A 196 14.89 8.36 10.93
N VAL A 197 15.24 8.86 12.11
CA VAL A 197 16.36 8.36 12.92
C VAL A 197 15.78 7.56 14.06
N ASP A 198 16.01 6.26 14.04
CA ASP A 198 15.84 5.40 15.20
C ASP A 198 17.13 5.43 16.05
N PRO A 199 17.05 5.85 17.33
CA PRO A 199 18.23 5.93 18.21
C PRO A 199 18.93 4.59 18.48
N GLU A 200 18.23 3.47 18.31
CA GLU A 200 18.67 2.10 18.63
C GLU A 200 19.12 1.34 17.37
N PHE A 201 18.46 1.56 16.23
CA PHE A 201 18.67 0.80 14.99
C PHE A 201 19.23 1.63 13.82
N GLY A 202 19.34 2.95 13.94
CA GLY A 202 19.97 3.82 12.94
C GLY A 202 18.96 4.61 12.12
N PHE A 203 19.00 4.52 10.79
CA PHE A 203 18.02 5.20 9.94
C PHE A 203 16.94 4.22 9.52
N ASP A 204 15.68 4.59 9.73
CA ASP A 204 14.53 3.91 9.13
C ASP A 204 14.10 4.71 7.90
N TYR A 205 13.91 3.98 6.81
CA TYR A 205 13.56 4.53 5.50
C TYR A 205 12.25 3.89 5.05
N ALA A 206 11.47 4.64 4.29
CA ALA A 206 10.29 4.09 3.65
C ALA A 206 10.24 4.48 2.17
N VAL A 207 9.77 3.56 1.34
CA VAL A 207 9.64 3.67 -0.11
C VAL A 207 8.40 4.52 -0.46
N PRO A 208 8.48 5.38 -1.49
CA PRO A 208 7.33 6.14 -1.95
C PRO A 208 6.14 5.25 -2.38
N PRO A 209 4.90 5.51 -1.94
CA PRO A 209 3.81 4.52 -2.01
C PRO A 209 2.96 4.63 -3.30
N VAL A 210 3.56 4.65 -4.49
CA VAL A 210 2.85 5.00 -5.75
C VAL A 210 1.50 4.28 -5.92
N ARG A 211 1.49 2.95 -5.83
CA ARG A 211 0.30 2.11 -6.04
C ARG A 211 -0.72 2.26 -4.90
N MET A 212 -0.26 2.20 -3.65
CA MET A 212 -1.11 2.34 -2.47
C MET A 212 -1.75 3.72 -2.38
N ARG A 213 -0.98 4.78 -2.67
CA ARG A 213 -1.45 6.16 -2.79
C ARG A 213 -2.59 6.26 -3.79
N SER A 214 -2.44 5.71 -5.00
CA SER A 214 -3.47 5.79 -6.03
C SER A 214 -4.79 5.14 -5.61
N VAL A 215 -4.76 4.03 -4.86
CA VAL A 215 -5.98 3.43 -4.30
C VAL A 215 -6.56 4.32 -3.19
N ALA A 216 -5.71 4.85 -2.31
CA ALA A 216 -6.15 5.68 -1.18
C ALA A 216 -6.77 7.02 -1.64
N GLU A 217 -6.15 7.72 -2.59
CA GLU A 217 -6.62 8.99 -3.16
C GLU A 217 -7.91 8.84 -3.98
N LEU A 218 -8.17 7.63 -4.50
CA LEU A 218 -9.40 7.29 -5.21
C LEU A 218 -10.59 7.14 -4.25
N MET A 219 -10.34 6.75 -2.99
CA MET A 219 -11.38 6.53 -1.98
C MET A 219 -11.50 7.66 -0.96
N SER A 220 -10.52 8.57 -0.84
CA SER A 220 -10.46 9.49 0.29
C SER A 220 -9.69 10.78 -0.03
N SER A 221 -10.12 11.87 0.60
CA SER A 221 -9.42 13.16 0.57
C SER A 221 -8.33 13.22 1.65
N ASP A 222 -7.14 13.67 1.26
CA ASP A 222 -5.94 13.75 2.11
C ASP A 222 -5.61 12.41 2.84
N PRO A 223 -5.49 11.28 2.12
CA PRO A 223 -5.49 9.96 2.74
C PRO A 223 -4.11 9.50 3.21
N LEU A 224 -3.07 10.34 3.06
CA LEU A 224 -1.69 9.96 3.31
C LEU A 224 -1.19 10.52 4.62
N ALA A 225 -0.41 9.72 5.33
CA ALA A 225 0.43 10.15 6.44
C ALA A 225 1.82 9.55 6.32
N SER A 226 2.84 10.32 6.70
CA SER A 226 4.22 9.83 6.73
C SER A 226 4.38 8.75 7.78
N ILE A 227 4.80 7.54 7.41
CA ILE A 227 5.18 6.50 8.38
C ILE A 227 6.38 6.93 9.22
N CYS A 228 7.21 7.86 8.73
CA CYS A 228 8.31 8.45 9.47
C CYS A 228 7.86 9.49 10.54
N ALA A 229 6.57 9.79 10.65
CA ALA A 229 6.05 10.68 11.68
C ALA A 229 6.16 10.03 13.07
N ALA A 230 6.41 10.86 14.09
CA ALA A 230 6.53 10.40 15.48
C ALA A 230 5.18 10.02 16.12
N ASP A 231 4.06 10.44 15.52
CA ASP A 231 2.71 10.20 15.99
C ASP A 231 1.71 10.30 14.82
N TYR A 232 0.64 9.49 14.88
CA TYR A 232 -0.44 9.47 13.89
C TYR A 232 -1.80 9.89 14.48
N SER A 233 -1.84 10.28 15.77
CA SER A 233 -3.09 10.52 16.49
C SER A 233 -3.96 11.60 15.82
N SER A 234 -3.34 12.68 15.35
CA SER A 234 -4.05 13.76 14.65
C SER A 234 -4.65 13.32 13.30
N PHE A 235 -3.89 12.54 12.53
CA PHE A 235 -4.32 11.98 11.25
C PHE A 235 -5.50 11.01 11.42
N MET A 236 -5.40 10.12 12.42
CA MET A 236 -6.45 9.17 12.75
C MET A 236 -7.71 9.89 13.27
N ALA A 237 -7.57 10.88 14.14
CA ALA A 237 -8.69 11.66 14.68
C ALA A 237 -9.46 12.40 13.56
N ALA A 238 -8.73 13.10 12.67
CA ALA A 238 -9.33 13.80 11.54
C ALA A 238 -10.10 12.86 10.61
N THR A 239 -9.62 11.61 10.45
CA THR A 239 -10.32 10.64 9.60
C THR A 239 -11.59 10.09 10.25
N VAL A 240 -11.54 9.79 11.55
CA VAL A 240 -12.72 9.32 12.28
C VAL A 240 -13.82 10.39 12.25
N GLU A 241 -13.47 11.67 12.39
CA GLU A 241 -14.43 12.78 12.26
C GLU A 241 -15.11 12.81 10.88
N LYS A 242 -14.37 12.52 9.79
CA LYS A 242 -14.93 12.42 8.43
C LYS A 242 -15.89 11.24 8.30
N LEU A 243 -15.51 10.05 8.77
CA LEU A 243 -16.27 8.81 8.60
C LEU A 243 -17.53 8.68 9.47
N VAL A 244 -17.50 9.30 10.65
CA VAL A 244 -18.65 9.33 11.57
C VAL A 244 -19.63 10.43 11.16
N GLY A 245 -19.26 11.27 10.20
CA GLY A 245 -20.12 12.25 9.54
C GLY A 245 -21.07 12.93 10.50
N SER A 246 -20.59 13.85 11.34
CA SER A 246 -21.47 14.71 12.15
C SER A 246 -22.60 13.92 12.87
N CYS A 247 -22.34 13.27 14.00
CA CYS A 247 -23.40 12.77 14.91
C CYS A 247 -24.30 13.90 15.49
N GLY A 248 -24.54 14.99 14.75
CA GLY A 248 -25.34 16.15 15.13
C GLY A 248 -26.08 16.69 13.91
N GLY A 249 -27.33 16.25 13.76
CA GLY A 249 -28.36 16.77 12.86
C GLY A 249 -29.72 16.19 13.23
#